data_AF-A0A2D8V9I2-F1
#
_entry.id   AF-A0A2D8V9I2-F1
#
_cell.length_a   1.000
_cell.length_b   1.000
_cell.length_c   1.000
_cell.angle_alpha   90.00
_cell.angle_beta   90.00
_cell.angle_gamma   90.00
#
_symmetry.space_group_name_H-M   'P 1'
#
loop_
_entity.id
_entity.type
_entity.pdbx_description
1 polymer ?
#
loop_
_entity_poly.entity_id
_entity_poly.type
_entity_poly.pdbx_seq_one_letter_code
_entity_poly.pdbx_strand_id
1 'polypeptide(L)'
;MEFDNTSRDYKLDSFSETLPGYIVERYSNLDYLNILYAPKIIPSMYDENSDLNNGILINGRFLSSYDNIIISFDAYDVNTWEKKAYRSYYCKTSDVECIEKALNVCIDESIIPLFCPYYDCMGKCNGDAKVDCNGDCNGLAKLDCEGICNGNATLDCKGTCWGSAKLDNCGSCDYDSSNDCKKDCLGVWGGDAYLNSCDICISDQMDESSGMDCLGVCGGEAYLDCNGDCNGTAFVNECNVCVGGNTNNNIDLGFDCSGECFGSIMLDACGVCGGDNSSCSDCMGNPNGSALLDNCGICDFDISNDCVQDCNGDWGGNAFLNECSVCVGGKTSFPLNQGLDCNGICWGNAKLDDCGICNGLNNCDYSDKINIKNNKREKLFSQKNIKFFHSNLNSQNKLLNDIENYNSIEKNTVNLLEILDNIKGSLYTVNISDILSENLNENVNVTIPVEFSISDTFLDMFNEIPFDVKDNSNGTFIYKLNKNDYNLDKDLINYLSSMNYQIIPVIFLVSSDNNVSKLIVDSWSKKNDSFNSIASQGIEVDFFDSFSPLISITPGKSSIQFNFQKNSLKNNYSFIVSKKEFLEYDHAYIDFFYYKSLSSEITNSIANY
;
A
#
# COMPACT_ATOMS: atom_id res chain seq x y z
N MET A 1 -1.50 14.93 23.97
CA MET A 1 -2.89 15.32 23.64
C MET A 1 -3.04 15.49 22.14
N GLU A 2 -4.24 15.27 21.62
CA GLU A 2 -4.57 15.44 20.19
C GLU A 2 -5.96 16.09 20.05
N PHE A 3 -6.21 16.85 18.97
CA PHE A 3 -7.54 17.35 18.61
C PHE A 3 -7.85 17.09 17.14
N ASP A 4 -8.81 16.20 16.86
CA ASP A 4 -9.16 15.75 15.51
C ASP A 4 -10.30 16.57 14.87
N ASN A 5 -10.10 17.03 13.63
CA ASN A 5 -11.18 17.63 12.82
C ASN A 5 -12.11 16.55 12.25
N THR A 6 -13.28 16.41 12.85
CA THR A 6 -14.28 15.42 12.41
C THR A 6 -15.22 15.94 11.32
N SER A 7 -15.15 17.24 10.98
CA SER A 7 -16.06 17.87 10.02
C SER A 7 -15.59 17.87 8.56
N ARG A 8 -14.33 17.46 8.28
CA ARG A 8 -13.69 17.51 6.93
C ARG A 8 -13.74 18.90 6.27
N ASP A 9 -13.98 19.95 7.04
CA ASP A 9 -13.89 21.34 6.60
C ASP A 9 -12.44 21.81 6.77
N TYR A 10 -11.73 21.91 5.65
CA TYR A 10 -10.31 22.25 5.59
C TYR A 10 -9.99 23.63 6.17
N LYS A 11 -10.99 24.52 6.30
CA LYS A 11 -10.80 25.84 6.93
C LYS A 11 -10.52 25.75 8.42
N LEU A 12 -10.94 24.65 9.06
CA LEU A 12 -10.78 24.43 10.49
C LEU A 12 -9.59 23.53 10.83
N ASP A 13 -8.84 23.02 9.85
CA ASP A 13 -7.69 22.14 10.11
C ASP A 13 -6.61 22.82 10.96
N SER A 14 -6.48 24.14 10.86
CA SER A 14 -5.59 24.93 11.73
C SER A 14 -5.88 24.77 13.23
N PHE A 15 -7.12 24.44 13.62
CA PHE A 15 -7.48 24.22 15.02
C PHE A 15 -6.88 22.93 15.62
N SER A 16 -6.50 21.95 14.79
CA SER A 16 -5.81 20.74 15.27
C SER A 16 -4.43 21.04 15.87
N GLU A 17 -3.78 22.11 15.43
CA GLU A 17 -2.52 22.60 16.02
C GLU A 17 -2.78 23.71 17.05
N THR A 18 -3.71 24.62 16.73
CA THR A 18 -3.95 25.82 17.53
C THR A 18 -4.55 25.50 18.91
N LEU A 19 -5.51 24.55 19.01
CA LEU A 19 -6.14 24.19 20.28
C LEU A 19 -5.16 23.59 21.30
N PRO A 20 -4.37 22.55 20.94
CA PRO A 20 -3.31 22.10 21.84
C PRO A 20 -2.21 23.15 22.07
N GLY A 21 -1.97 24.04 21.10
CA GLY A 21 -1.07 25.19 21.27
C GLY A 21 -1.47 26.11 22.43
N TYR A 22 -2.75 26.44 22.56
CA TYR A 22 -3.26 27.25 23.68
C TYR A 22 -3.02 26.59 25.05
N ILE A 23 -3.14 25.26 25.12
CA ILE A 23 -2.90 24.51 26.35
C ILE A 23 -1.40 24.54 26.69
N VAL A 24 -0.52 24.33 25.71
CA VAL A 24 0.93 24.36 25.92
C VAL A 24 1.40 25.76 26.33
N GLU A 25 0.96 26.81 25.64
CA GLU A 25 1.36 28.19 25.94
C GLU A 25 1.01 28.58 27.38
N ARG A 26 -0.17 28.19 27.86
CA ARG A 26 -0.65 28.55 29.20
C ARG A 26 0.04 27.78 30.33
N TYR A 27 0.26 26.48 30.15
CA TYR A 27 0.65 25.59 31.25
C TYR A 27 2.11 25.11 31.18
N SER A 28 2.85 25.45 30.12
CA SER A 28 4.28 25.12 29.97
C SER A 28 5.19 25.66 31.08
N ASN A 29 4.76 26.73 31.76
CA ASN A 29 5.51 27.35 32.85
C ASN A 29 5.27 26.68 34.23
N LEU A 30 4.47 25.62 34.28
CA LEU A 30 4.25 24.87 35.51
C LEU A 30 5.31 23.79 35.64
N ASP A 31 6.28 24.00 36.54
CA ASP A 31 7.45 23.13 36.76
C ASP A 31 7.11 21.65 37.09
N TYR A 32 5.86 21.37 37.46
CA TYR A 32 5.36 20.04 37.85
C TYR A 32 4.54 19.35 36.76
N LEU A 33 4.32 19.99 35.60
CA LEU A 33 3.48 19.46 34.53
C LEU A 33 4.27 19.40 33.21
N ASN A 34 4.42 18.20 32.66
CA ASN A 34 4.96 18.04 31.30
C ASN A 34 3.81 17.81 30.31
N ILE A 35 3.76 18.63 29.26
CA ILE A 35 2.70 18.59 28.26
C ILE A 35 3.27 18.12 26.93
N LEU A 36 2.78 16.98 26.45
CA LEU A 36 3.22 16.36 25.21
C LEU A 36 2.08 16.32 24.18
N TYR A 37 2.43 16.55 22.91
CA TYR A 37 1.56 16.25 21.78
C TYR A 37 1.51 14.75 21.55
N ALA A 38 0.32 14.20 21.28
CA ALA A 38 0.16 12.79 20.95
C ALA A 38 -0.07 12.66 19.43
N PRO A 39 0.50 11.65 18.76
CA PRO A 39 0.11 11.27 17.42
C PRO A 39 -1.27 10.57 17.46
N LYS A 40 -1.87 10.38 16.28
CA LYS A 40 -3.23 9.85 16.09
C LYS A 40 -3.62 8.76 17.08
N ILE A 41 -4.51 9.10 18.01
CA ILE A 41 -4.91 8.27 19.13
C ILE A 41 -5.95 7.26 18.64
N ILE A 42 -5.50 6.04 18.35
CA ILE A 42 -6.36 4.88 18.10
C ILE A 42 -6.41 4.04 19.38
N PRO A 43 -7.52 4.04 20.15
CA PRO A 43 -7.59 3.40 21.46
C PRO A 43 -7.21 1.91 21.48
N SER A 44 -7.39 1.19 20.37
CA SER A 44 -7.06 -0.24 20.26
C SER A 44 -5.60 -0.54 19.90
N MET A 45 -4.76 0.47 19.66
CA MET A 45 -3.33 0.31 19.30
C MET A 45 -2.36 0.68 20.41
N TYR A 46 -2.85 1.31 21.50
CA TYR A 46 -1.99 1.78 22.59
C TYR A 46 -1.81 0.76 23.73
N ASP A 47 -2.39 -0.45 23.64
CA ASP A 47 -2.18 -1.51 24.65
C ASP A 47 -0.76 -2.11 24.64
N GLU A 48 0.07 -1.85 23.61
CA GLU A 48 1.41 -2.47 23.51
C GLU A 48 2.57 -1.49 23.22
N ASN A 49 2.36 -0.18 23.00
CA ASN A 49 3.43 0.74 22.56
C ASN A 49 3.30 2.20 23.07
N SER A 50 3.32 2.46 24.38
CA SER A 50 3.56 3.83 24.85
C SER A 50 4.46 3.91 26.08
N ASP A 51 5.55 4.68 25.97
CA ASP A 51 6.46 5.08 27.06
C ASP A 51 5.80 6.05 28.08
N LEU A 52 4.48 6.22 28.02
CA LEU A 52 3.72 7.13 28.87
C LEU A 52 3.34 6.43 30.17
N ASN A 53 4.22 6.50 31.16
CA ASN A 53 3.92 6.07 32.52
C ASN A 53 3.42 7.26 33.34
N ASN A 54 2.24 7.13 33.96
CA ASN A 54 1.69 8.08 34.94
C ASN A 54 1.36 9.49 34.37
N GLY A 55 0.34 9.55 33.51
CA GLY A 55 -0.14 10.79 32.89
C GLY A 55 -1.60 10.74 32.44
N ILE A 56 -2.10 11.86 31.94
CA ILE A 56 -3.46 11.98 31.41
C ILE A 56 -3.41 12.18 29.89
N LEU A 57 -4.00 11.24 29.14
CA LEU A 57 -4.15 11.31 27.70
C LEU A 57 -5.43 12.08 27.35
N ILE A 58 -5.28 13.24 26.71
CA ILE A 58 -6.40 14.03 26.22
C ILE A 58 -6.61 13.73 24.72
N ASN A 59 -7.75 13.13 24.39
CA ASN A 59 -8.23 12.87 23.03
C ASN A 59 -9.39 13.82 22.70
N GLY A 60 -9.06 14.88 21.98
CA GLY A 60 -9.93 15.96 21.57
C GLY A 60 -10.51 15.77 20.17
N ARG A 61 -11.67 16.35 19.93
CA ARG A 61 -12.36 16.36 18.64
C ARG A 61 -13.06 17.69 18.45
N PHE A 62 -13.18 18.14 17.21
CA PHE A 62 -14.00 19.30 16.89
C PHE A 62 -14.74 19.14 15.57
N LEU A 63 -15.88 19.83 15.47
CA LEU A 63 -16.73 19.83 14.27
C LEU A 63 -17.33 21.21 14.00
N SER A 64 -17.39 21.55 12.71
CA SER A 64 -18.12 22.72 12.21
C SER A 64 -19.61 22.45 12.11
N SER A 65 -20.43 23.41 12.55
CA SER A 65 -21.86 23.47 12.29
C SER A 65 -22.27 24.91 11.98
N TYR A 66 -22.42 25.20 10.69
CA TYR A 66 -22.64 26.56 10.17
C TYR A 66 -21.52 27.52 10.59
N ASP A 67 -21.85 28.57 11.37
CA ASP A 67 -20.89 29.55 11.89
C ASP A 67 -20.30 29.14 13.27
N ASN A 68 -20.69 27.99 13.82
CA ASN A 68 -20.26 27.54 15.14
C ASN A 68 -19.30 26.35 15.05
N ILE A 69 -18.37 26.30 16.00
CA ILE A 69 -17.49 25.16 16.24
C ILE A 69 -17.87 24.51 17.55
N ILE A 70 -17.99 23.19 17.55
CA ILE A 70 -18.16 22.38 18.75
C ILE A 70 -16.84 21.67 19.00
N ILE A 71 -16.28 21.85 20.20
CA ILE A 71 -15.02 21.24 20.62
C ILE A 71 -15.33 20.34 21.81
N SER A 72 -14.80 19.13 21.81
CA SER A 72 -14.90 18.20 22.94
C SER A 72 -13.58 17.48 23.16
N PHE A 73 -13.36 16.98 24.37
CA PHE A 73 -12.24 16.08 24.65
C PHE A 73 -12.58 15.07 25.72
N ASP A 74 -12.00 13.89 25.56
CA ASP A 74 -11.99 12.78 26.50
C ASP A 74 -10.60 12.71 27.15
N ALA A 75 -10.53 12.61 28.48
CA ALA A 75 -9.28 12.47 29.21
C ALA A 75 -9.20 11.09 29.87
N TYR A 76 -8.15 10.34 29.57
CA TYR A 76 -7.92 8.99 30.05
C TYR A 76 -6.65 8.92 30.89
N ASP A 77 -6.69 8.14 31.95
CA ASP A 77 -5.49 7.75 32.68
C ASP A 77 -4.72 6.71 31.86
N VAL A 78 -3.46 7.00 31.55
CA VAL A 78 -2.64 6.14 30.65
C VAL A 78 -2.31 4.78 31.26
N ASN A 79 -2.33 4.65 32.58
CA ASN A 79 -1.98 3.39 33.25
C ASN A 79 -3.19 2.44 33.32
N THR A 80 -4.38 3.01 33.54
CA THR A 80 -5.61 2.24 33.79
C THR A 80 -6.59 2.25 32.62
N TRP A 81 -6.36 3.11 31.63
CA TRP A 81 -7.29 3.46 30.55
C TRP A 81 -8.67 3.94 31.04
N GLU A 82 -8.79 4.27 32.32
CA GLU A 82 -10.02 4.79 32.89
C GLU A 82 -10.22 6.23 32.42
N LYS A 83 -11.42 6.51 31.93
CA LYS A 83 -11.81 7.87 31.56
C LYS A 83 -11.96 8.74 32.81
N LYS A 84 -11.02 9.65 33.05
CA LYS A 84 -11.01 10.58 34.20
C LYS A 84 -11.86 11.82 33.98
N ALA A 85 -11.97 12.31 32.75
CA ALA A 85 -12.81 13.46 32.44
C ALA A 85 -13.37 13.45 31.00
N TYR A 86 -14.46 14.21 30.82
CA TYR A 86 -15.02 14.57 29.51
C TYR A 86 -15.49 16.02 29.57
N ARG A 87 -15.21 16.81 28.53
CA ARG A 87 -15.75 18.15 28.36
C ARG A 87 -16.15 18.38 26.92
N SER A 88 -17.17 19.22 26.73
CA SER A 88 -17.61 19.69 25.43
C SER A 88 -18.21 21.08 25.58
N TYR A 89 -17.90 21.97 24.64
CA TYR A 89 -18.43 23.32 24.57
C TYR A 89 -18.55 23.76 23.10
N TYR A 90 -19.31 24.82 22.85
CA TYR A 90 -19.48 25.38 21.51
C TYR A 90 -19.23 26.89 21.53
N CYS A 91 -18.55 27.38 20.50
CA CYS A 91 -18.26 28.79 20.28
C CYS A 91 -18.54 29.14 18.81
N LYS A 92 -18.56 30.43 18.48
CA LYS A 92 -18.54 30.83 17.07
C LYS A 92 -17.15 30.60 16.48
N THR A 93 -17.08 30.14 15.24
CA THR A 93 -15.82 29.89 14.52
C THR A 93 -14.94 31.13 14.39
N SER A 94 -15.56 32.33 14.35
CA SER A 94 -14.86 33.61 14.30
C SER A 94 -14.40 34.15 15.65
N ASP A 95 -14.83 33.55 16.76
CA ASP A 95 -14.61 34.05 18.12
C ASP A 95 -13.48 33.26 18.80
N VAL A 96 -12.26 33.64 18.46
CA VAL A 96 -11.03 32.98 18.95
C VAL A 96 -10.90 33.10 20.47
N GLU A 97 -11.33 34.22 21.05
CA GLU A 97 -11.28 34.46 22.49
C GLU A 97 -12.21 33.50 23.26
N CYS A 98 -13.42 33.26 22.74
CA CYS A 98 -14.33 32.24 23.29
C CYS A 98 -13.67 30.86 23.27
N ILE A 99 -13.09 30.48 22.13
CA ILE A 99 -12.50 29.16 21.92
C ILE A 99 -11.34 28.91 22.90
N GLU A 100 -10.42 29.87 23.00
CA GLU A 100 -9.26 29.76 23.89
C GLU A 100 -9.67 29.76 25.37
N LYS A 101 -10.48 30.73 25.81
CA LYS A 101 -10.85 30.85 27.22
C LYS A 101 -11.68 29.65 27.69
N ALA A 102 -12.62 29.19 26.87
CA ALA A 102 -13.43 28.03 27.20
C ALA A 102 -12.57 26.76 27.32
N LEU A 103 -11.59 26.57 26.44
CA LEU A 103 -10.63 25.47 26.53
C LEU A 103 -9.84 25.54 27.85
N ASN A 104 -9.32 26.71 28.19
CA ASN A 104 -8.54 26.91 29.39
C ASN A 104 -9.32 26.60 30.66
N VAL A 105 -10.56 27.09 30.78
CA VAL A 105 -11.44 26.74 31.91
C VAL A 105 -11.69 25.24 31.98
N CYS A 106 -11.93 24.58 30.84
CA CYS A 106 -12.14 23.13 30.82
C CYS A 106 -10.91 22.37 31.35
N ILE A 107 -9.69 22.80 31.00
CA ILE A 107 -8.44 22.16 31.45
C ILE A 107 -8.17 22.49 32.93
N ASP A 108 -8.32 23.75 33.35
CA ASP A 108 -8.11 24.22 34.73
C ASP A 108 -9.03 23.49 35.73
N GLU A 109 -10.28 23.19 35.37
CA GLU A 109 -11.23 22.54 36.27
C GLU A 109 -11.14 21.01 36.27
N SER A 110 -10.78 20.40 35.14
CA SER A 110 -10.91 18.93 34.95
C SER A 110 -9.59 18.19 34.85
N ILE A 111 -8.48 18.86 34.55
CA ILE A 111 -7.17 18.24 34.31
C ILE A 111 -6.15 18.70 35.34
N ILE A 112 -5.94 20.00 35.54
CA ILE A 112 -4.91 20.53 36.46
C ILE A 112 -5.04 20.02 37.91
N PRO A 113 -6.25 19.91 38.51
CA PRO A 113 -6.40 19.42 39.88
C PRO A 113 -5.97 17.96 40.06
N LEU A 114 -5.84 17.19 38.97
CA LEU A 114 -5.32 15.83 39.00
C LEU A 114 -3.80 15.79 39.28
N PHE A 115 -3.10 16.93 39.18
CA PHE A 115 -1.64 17.04 39.32
C PHE A 115 -1.18 17.87 40.54
N CYS A 116 -2.04 18.69 41.17
CA CYS A 116 -1.69 19.52 42.34
C CYS A 116 -2.83 19.61 43.38
N PRO A 117 -2.78 18.88 44.51
CA PRO A 117 -3.88 18.83 45.46
C PRO A 117 -3.93 19.96 46.52
N TYR A 118 -2.80 20.57 46.92
CA TYR A 118 -2.78 21.73 47.86
C TYR A 118 -1.52 22.60 47.72
N TYR A 119 -1.56 23.85 48.22
CA TYR A 119 -0.45 24.81 48.24
C TYR A 119 0.04 25.10 49.66
N ASP A 120 1.34 25.35 49.83
CA ASP A 120 1.96 25.74 51.10
C ASP A 120 1.81 27.24 51.41
N CYS A 121 2.22 27.70 52.60
CA CYS A 121 2.06 29.12 52.95
C CYS A 121 2.96 30.09 52.15
N MET A 122 3.87 29.59 51.31
CA MET A 122 4.65 30.37 50.35
C MET A 122 4.03 30.34 48.95
N GLY A 123 2.87 29.69 48.77
CA GLY A 123 2.18 29.58 47.50
C GLY A 123 2.78 28.53 46.56
N LYS A 124 3.58 27.58 47.06
CA LYS A 124 4.16 26.48 46.28
C LYS A 124 3.28 25.24 46.38
N CYS A 125 2.93 24.65 45.24
CA CYS A 125 2.17 23.40 45.17
C CYS A 125 2.93 22.27 45.89
N ASN A 126 2.26 21.53 46.78
CA ASN A 126 2.85 20.49 47.64
C ASN A 126 4.11 20.93 48.41
N GLY A 127 4.22 22.22 48.75
CA GLY A 127 5.38 22.70 49.49
C GLY A 127 5.29 22.42 51.00
N ASP A 128 6.45 22.48 51.66
CA ASP A 128 6.58 22.14 53.08
C ASP A 128 6.46 23.35 54.02
N ALA A 129 6.28 24.56 53.47
CA ALA A 129 6.31 25.76 54.26
C ALA A 129 5.08 25.90 55.16
N LYS A 130 5.29 26.11 56.47
CA LYS A 130 4.25 26.21 57.50
C LYS A 130 4.34 27.52 58.27
N VAL A 131 3.20 28.11 58.61
CA VAL A 131 3.17 29.32 59.46
C VAL A 131 3.59 28.99 60.89
N ASP A 132 4.44 29.84 61.47
CA ASP A 132 4.85 29.77 62.88
C ASP A 132 3.78 30.38 63.81
N CYS A 133 3.99 30.36 65.13
CA CYS A 133 2.97 30.86 66.06
C CYS A 133 2.73 32.38 66.01
N ASN A 134 3.58 33.14 65.31
CA ASN A 134 3.37 34.56 65.05
C ASN A 134 2.74 34.83 63.67
N GLY A 135 2.48 33.78 62.89
CA GLY A 135 1.88 33.88 61.56
C GLY A 135 2.89 34.04 60.43
N ASP A 136 4.19 33.91 60.71
CA ASP A 136 5.24 34.01 59.71
C ASP A 136 5.48 32.65 59.06
N CYS A 137 5.45 32.59 57.74
CA CYS A 137 5.69 31.36 56.99
C CYS A 137 7.16 30.92 57.14
N ASN A 138 7.37 29.70 57.65
CA ASN A 138 8.65 29.13 58.12
C ASN A 138 9.37 29.94 59.20
N GLY A 139 8.63 30.68 60.02
CA GLY A 139 9.21 31.37 61.16
C GLY A 139 9.68 30.41 62.26
N LEU A 140 10.56 30.90 63.14
CA LEU A 140 11.20 30.12 64.20
C LEU A 140 10.44 30.19 65.53
N ALA A 141 9.37 30.99 65.61
CA ALA A 141 8.67 31.20 66.86
C ALA A 141 7.86 29.96 67.23
N LYS A 142 8.07 29.45 68.45
CA LYS A 142 7.39 28.26 68.98
C LYS A 142 6.68 28.59 70.28
N LEU A 143 5.52 27.98 70.52
CA LEU A 143 4.78 28.11 71.77
C LEU A 143 5.56 27.41 72.89
N ASP A 144 5.63 28.03 74.07
CA ASP A 144 6.02 27.34 75.30
C ASP A 144 4.85 26.49 75.86
N CYS A 145 5.07 25.78 76.97
CA CYS A 145 4.03 24.88 77.50
C CYS A 145 2.78 25.57 78.08
N GLU A 146 2.80 26.90 78.22
CA GLU A 146 1.62 27.71 78.57
C GLU A 146 0.96 28.35 77.34
N GLY A 147 1.41 28.01 76.14
CA GLY A 147 0.85 28.53 74.89
C GLY A 147 1.26 29.96 74.59
N ILE A 148 2.39 30.42 75.12
CA ILE A 148 2.96 31.75 74.81
C ILE A 148 4.07 31.58 73.78
N CYS A 149 3.97 32.29 72.67
CA CYS A 149 4.97 32.25 71.59
C CYS A 149 6.31 32.80 72.12
N ASN A 150 7.36 31.96 72.10
CA ASN A 150 8.69 32.16 72.71
C ASN A 150 8.72 32.40 74.24
N GLY A 151 7.80 31.79 74.99
CA GLY A 151 7.85 31.84 76.46
C GLY A 151 8.93 30.92 77.08
N ASN A 152 9.10 31.00 78.40
CA ASN A 152 10.18 30.32 79.14
C ASN A 152 9.70 29.18 80.05
N ALA A 153 8.42 28.81 79.97
CA ALA A 153 7.89 27.73 80.77
C ALA A 153 8.34 26.36 80.22
N THR A 154 8.85 25.49 81.09
CA THR A 154 9.36 24.16 80.73
C THR A 154 8.60 23.05 81.44
N LEU A 155 8.36 21.95 80.72
CA LEU A 155 7.67 20.75 81.22
C LEU A 155 8.61 19.91 82.11
N ASP A 156 8.06 19.32 83.16
CA ASP A 156 8.69 18.17 83.81
C ASP A 156 8.48 16.90 82.98
N CYS A 157 9.09 15.77 83.38
CA CYS A 157 9.03 14.56 82.57
C CYS A 157 7.66 13.86 82.57
N LYS A 158 6.66 14.34 83.33
CA LYS A 158 5.24 13.93 83.21
C LYS A 158 4.41 14.91 82.39
N GLY A 159 5.05 15.89 81.75
CA GLY A 159 4.37 16.86 80.90
C GLY A 159 3.60 17.92 81.69
N THR A 160 3.97 18.17 82.94
CA THR A 160 3.39 19.27 83.72
C THR A 160 4.30 20.49 83.64
N CYS A 161 3.76 21.62 83.17
CA CYS A 161 4.49 22.87 83.07
C CYS A 161 4.90 23.31 84.50
N TRP A 162 6.20 23.52 84.76
CA TRP A 162 6.81 23.76 86.09
C TRP A 162 6.79 22.59 87.11
N GLY A 163 6.58 21.34 86.68
CA GLY A 163 6.53 20.20 87.59
C GLY A 163 7.88 19.72 88.17
N SER A 164 7.84 18.77 89.10
CA SER A 164 9.01 18.28 89.85
C SER A 164 9.31 16.78 89.72
N ALA A 165 8.59 16.07 88.84
CA ALA A 165 8.89 14.67 88.56
C ALA A 165 10.25 14.54 87.87
N LYS A 166 11.03 13.50 88.21
CA LYS A 166 12.38 13.28 87.66
C LYS A 166 12.48 11.92 86.98
N LEU A 167 13.24 11.91 85.90
CA LEU A 167 13.49 10.74 85.08
C LEU A 167 14.51 9.85 85.79
N ASP A 168 14.19 8.57 86.00
CA ASP A 168 15.17 7.58 86.44
C ASP A 168 16.14 7.20 85.28
N ASN A 169 17.13 6.36 85.57
CA ASN A 169 18.14 5.94 84.57
C ASN A 169 17.58 5.05 83.45
N CYS A 170 16.29 4.70 83.50
CA CYS A 170 15.56 3.86 82.54
C CYS A 170 14.39 4.57 81.87
N GLY A 171 14.29 5.89 82.05
CA GLY A 171 13.29 6.71 81.39
C GLY A 171 11.92 6.74 82.07
N SER A 172 11.75 6.09 83.22
CA SER A 172 10.51 6.19 83.99
C SER A 172 10.53 7.49 84.79
N CYS A 173 9.62 8.39 84.40
CA CYS A 173 9.39 9.61 85.13
C CYS A 173 8.38 9.35 86.23
N ASP A 174 8.82 9.21 87.47
CA ASP A 174 7.93 9.11 88.62
C ASP A 174 8.51 9.76 89.89
N TYR A 175 7.91 9.44 91.03
CA TYR A 175 8.25 10.02 92.34
C TYR A 175 8.82 8.96 93.31
N ASP A 176 8.96 7.69 92.88
CA ASP A 176 9.22 6.51 93.73
C ASP A 176 10.49 5.77 93.29
N SER A 177 11.58 6.01 94.03
CA SER A 177 12.92 5.45 93.75
C SER A 177 13.10 3.97 94.10
N SER A 178 12.02 3.20 94.29
CA SER A 178 12.06 1.77 94.66
C SER A 178 11.78 0.83 93.48
N ASN A 179 11.32 1.36 92.36
CA ASN A 179 11.03 0.59 91.14
C ASN A 179 12.14 0.66 90.09
N ASP A 180 13.26 1.32 90.40
CA ASP A 180 14.40 1.48 89.51
C ASP A 180 14.89 0.11 88.98
N CYS A 181 15.02 0.04 87.65
CA CYS A 181 15.37 -1.10 86.80
C CYS A 181 16.69 -1.86 87.12
N LYS A 182 16.88 -3.07 86.52
CA LYS A 182 18.11 -3.92 86.58
C LYS A 182 18.83 -4.02 85.23
N LYS A 183 20.10 -4.46 85.23
CA LYS A 183 20.91 -4.61 84.00
C LYS A 183 20.55 -5.81 83.14
N ASP A 184 20.57 -5.63 81.83
CA ASP A 184 20.44 -6.67 80.79
C ASP A 184 21.77 -7.38 80.47
N CYS A 185 21.79 -8.27 79.46
CA CYS A 185 22.99 -9.04 79.10
C CYS A 185 24.13 -8.21 78.47
N LEU A 186 23.86 -6.98 78.02
CA LEU A 186 24.85 -5.98 77.58
C LEU A 186 25.31 -5.07 78.72
N GLY A 187 24.73 -5.23 79.91
CA GLY A 187 25.04 -4.45 81.10
C GLY A 187 24.34 -3.09 81.17
N VAL A 188 23.31 -2.85 80.34
CA VAL A 188 22.48 -1.64 80.30
C VAL A 188 21.33 -1.76 81.29
N TRP A 189 21.14 -0.74 82.12
CA TRP A 189 20.05 -0.70 83.11
C TRP A 189 18.70 -0.55 82.42
N GLY A 190 17.73 -1.40 82.76
CA GLY A 190 16.37 -1.44 82.20
C GLY A 190 16.31 -1.82 80.72
N GLY A 191 17.46 -2.20 80.15
CA GLY A 191 17.52 -2.73 78.81
C GLY A 191 16.79 -4.07 78.73
N ASP A 192 16.41 -4.41 77.52
CA ASP A 192 15.66 -5.58 77.17
C ASP A 192 16.54 -6.69 76.58
N ALA A 193 17.88 -6.50 76.58
CA ALA A 193 18.79 -7.46 75.95
C ALA A 193 18.77 -8.84 76.63
N TYR A 194 18.56 -9.88 75.82
CA TYR A 194 18.50 -11.30 76.23
C TYR A 194 19.35 -12.19 75.32
N LEU A 195 19.63 -13.41 75.74
CA LEU A 195 20.36 -14.38 74.91
C LEU A 195 19.42 -15.01 73.88
N ASN A 196 19.82 -15.02 72.61
CA ASN A 196 19.08 -15.72 71.57
C ASN A 196 19.43 -17.21 71.48
N SER A 197 18.80 -17.92 70.55
CA SER A 197 18.99 -19.37 70.32
C SER A 197 20.41 -19.77 69.89
N CYS A 198 21.28 -18.81 69.52
CA CYS A 198 22.68 -19.03 69.20
C CYS A 198 23.62 -18.61 70.34
N ASP A 199 23.09 -18.41 71.56
CA ASP A 199 23.81 -17.94 72.75
C ASP A 199 24.50 -16.57 72.57
N ILE A 200 24.00 -15.74 71.65
CA ILE A 200 24.45 -14.35 71.45
C ILE A 200 23.53 -13.42 72.22
N CYS A 201 24.11 -12.48 72.96
CA CYS A 201 23.36 -11.43 73.65
C CYS A 201 22.86 -10.40 72.62
N ILE A 202 21.54 -10.33 72.45
CA ILE A 202 20.81 -9.47 71.51
C ILE A 202 19.83 -8.59 72.27
N SER A 203 19.33 -7.51 71.67
CA SER A 203 18.24 -6.68 72.19
C SER A 203 17.16 -6.50 71.11
N ASP A 204 16.07 -5.77 71.39
CA ASP A 204 15.06 -5.38 70.39
C ASP A 204 15.63 -4.69 69.13
N GLN A 205 16.81 -4.08 69.24
CA GLN A 205 17.52 -3.42 68.15
C GLN A 205 18.48 -4.34 67.38
N MET A 206 18.72 -5.56 67.84
CA MET A 206 19.48 -6.57 67.10
C MET A 206 18.53 -7.63 66.57
N ASP A 207 18.71 -7.99 65.31
CA ASP A 207 17.91 -9.06 64.70
C ASP A 207 18.08 -10.35 65.51
N GLU A 208 16.96 -11.02 65.79
CA GLU A 208 16.92 -12.29 66.52
C GLU A 208 17.78 -13.37 65.82
N SER A 209 18.03 -13.15 64.52
CA SER A 209 18.94 -13.90 63.64
C SER A 209 20.44 -13.71 63.89
N SER A 210 20.85 -12.84 64.82
CA SER A 210 22.27 -12.57 65.08
C SER A 210 23.04 -13.84 65.44
N GLY A 211 24.03 -14.20 64.62
CA GLY A 211 24.80 -15.45 64.74
C GLY A 211 24.28 -16.60 63.87
N MET A 212 23.14 -16.43 63.22
CA MET A 212 22.63 -17.33 62.18
C MET A 212 23.12 -16.91 60.79
N ASP A 213 23.30 -17.88 59.89
CA ASP A 213 23.40 -17.62 58.45
C ASP A 213 22.04 -17.24 57.86
N CYS A 214 21.99 -16.91 56.57
CA CYS A 214 20.73 -16.46 55.95
C CYS A 214 19.65 -17.56 55.82
N LEU A 215 19.94 -18.81 56.21
CA LEU A 215 18.96 -19.90 56.34
C LEU A 215 18.54 -20.15 57.80
N GLY A 216 19.01 -19.34 58.74
CA GLY A 216 18.68 -19.48 60.16
C GLY A 216 19.52 -20.52 60.88
N VAL A 217 20.71 -20.89 60.37
CA VAL A 217 21.61 -21.85 61.01
C VAL A 217 22.70 -21.12 61.79
N CYS A 218 22.77 -21.32 63.12
CA CYS A 218 23.82 -20.74 63.95
C CYS A 218 25.22 -21.18 63.43
N GLY A 219 26.04 -20.21 63.00
CA GLY A 219 27.39 -20.47 62.45
C GLY A 219 27.45 -21.15 61.08
N GLY A 220 26.37 -21.10 60.28
CA GLY A 220 26.35 -21.64 58.92
C GLY A 220 27.11 -20.79 57.89
N GLU A 221 27.29 -21.32 56.67
CA GLU A 221 28.06 -20.69 55.58
C GLU A 221 27.18 -20.07 54.49
N ALA A 222 25.84 -20.10 54.62
CA ALA A 222 24.96 -19.52 53.61
C ALA A 222 25.07 -17.98 53.62
N TYR A 223 25.34 -17.40 52.44
CA TYR A 223 25.51 -15.94 52.28
C TYR A 223 24.43 -15.35 51.38
N LEU A 224 24.07 -14.10 51.65
CA LEU A 224 23.19 -13.33 50.77
C LEU A 224 23.96 -12.98 49.49
N ASP A 225 23.31 -13.17 48.35
CA ASP A 225 23.76 -12.60 47.10
C ASP A 225 23.52 -11.07 47.09
N CYS A 226 23.95 -10.35 46.05
CA CYS A 226 23.81 -8.89 46.06
C CYS A 226 22.36 -8.39 45.98
N ASN A 227 21.40 -9.28 45.68
CA ASN A 227 19.96 -9.01 45.63
C ASN A 227 19.27 -9.32 46.98
N GLY A 228 20.02 -9.79 47.97
CA GLY A 228 19.48 -10.22 49.26
C GLY A 228 18.85 -11.60 49.23
N ASP A 229 19.11 -12.42 48.21
CA ASP A 229 18.66 -13.81 48.17
C ASP A 229 19.71 -14.72 48.83
N CYS A 230 19.29 -15.54 49.79
CA CYS A 230 20.19 -16.46 50.48
C CYS A 230 20.68 -17.58 49.54
N ASN A 231 22.00 -17.71 49.38
CA ASN A 231 22.65 -18.54 48.35
C ASN A 231 22.12 -18.25 46.94
N GLY A 232 21.69 -17.01 46.69
CA GLY A 232 21.26 -16.58 45.37
C GLY A 232 22.43 -16.49 44.37
N THR A 233 22.09 -16.20 43.13
CA THR A 233 23.05 -16.17 42.01
C THR A 233 23.33 -14.77 41.48
N ALA A 234 22.74 -13.74 42.08
CA ALA A 234 23.02 -12.36 41.72
C ALA A 234 24.43 -11.96 42.15
N PHE A 235 25.14 -11.23 41.29
CA PHE A 235 26.50 -10.79 41.57
C PHE A 235 26.71 -9.34 41.10
N VAL A 236 27.76 -8.72 41.60
CA VAL A 236 28.10 -7.34 41.24
C VAL A 236 28.93 -7.34 39.94
N ASN A 237 28.50 -6.58 38.93
CA ASN A 237 29.24 -6.43 37.67
C ASN A 237 30.42 -5.45 37.79
N GLU A 238 31.15 -5.24 36.68
CA GLU A 238 32.32 -4.35 36.65
C GLU A 238 32.01 -2.88 36.96
N CYS A 239 30.74 -2.46 36.81
CA CYS A 239 30.27 -1.11 37.17
C CYS A 239 29.73 -1.00 38.59
N ASN A 240 30.00 -2.00 39.45
CA ASN A 240 29.51 -2.09 40.83
C ASN A 240 27.98 -2.13 40.95
N VAL A 241 27.27 -2.63 39.93
CA VAL A 241 25.81 -2.81 39.95
C VAL A 241 25.46 -4.28 40.21
N CYS A 242 24.49 -4.53 41.07
CA CYS A 242 23.98 -5.89 41.29
C CYS A 242 23.14 -6.37 40.11
N VAL A 243 23.56 -7.46 39.46
CA VAL A 243 22.99 -8.01 38.23
C VAL A 243 22.85 -9.54 38.29
N GLY A 244 22.08 -10.12 37.37
CA GLY A 244 21.85 -11.57 37.33
C GLY A 244 20.96 -12.07 38.47
N GLY A 245 20.87 -13.39 38.65
CA GLY A 245 19.93 -14.00 39.60
C GLY A 245 18.50 -13.51 39.38
N ASN A 246 17.84 -13.08 40.47
CA ASN A 246 16.47 -12.55 40.43
C ASN A 246 16.41 -11.01 40.45
N THR A 247 17.50 -10.30 40.15
CA THR A 247 17.56 -8.82 40.16
C THR A 247 16.74 -8.18 39.04
N ASN A 248 16.42 -8.93 37.98
CA ASN A 248 15.92 -8.42 36.69
C ASN A 248 16.82 -7.38 36.01
N ASN A 249 18.05 -7.19 36.50
CA ASN A 249 19.02 -6.30 35.88
C ASN A 249 19.85 -7.08 34.86
N ASN A 250 20.00 -6.51 33.66
CA ASN A 250 20.92 -7.02 32.66
C ASN A 250 22.37 -6.92 33.19
N ILE A 251 23.22 -7.88 32.83
CA ILE A 251 24.64 -7.91 33.19
C ILE A 251 25.39 -6.63 32.78
N ASP A 252 24.94 -5.97 31.71
CA ASP A 252 25.55 -4.75 31.18
C ASP A 252 25.02 -3.45 31.83
N LEU A 253 24.19 -3.55 32.87
CA LEU A 253 23.63 -2.38 33.53
C LEU A 253 24.75 -1.51 34.14
N GLY A 254 24.80 -0.25 33.70
CA GLY A 254 25.82 0.72 34.13
C GLY A 254 26.90 1.01 33.09
N PHE A 255 27.00 0.26 31.99
CA PHE A 255 27.87 0.61 30.87
C PHE A 255 27.20 1.62 29.94
N ASP A 256 27.98 2.58 29.43
CA ASP A 256 27.61 3.38 28.26
C ASP A 256 27.86 2.59 26.96
N CYS A 257 27.53 3.16 25.79
CA CYS A 257 27.67 2.41 24.54
C CYS A 257 29.11 2.16 24.10
N SER A 258 30.10 2.80 24.75
CA SER A 258 31.53 2.57 24.54
C SER A 258 32.12 1.58 25.57
N GLY A 259 31.30 1.08 26.49
CA GLY A 259 31.73 0.18 27.56
C GLY A 259 32.37 0.89 28.74
N GLU A 260 32.16 2.20 28.92
CA GLU A 260 32.59 2.92 30.12
C GLU A 260 31.48 2.92 31.18
N CYS A 261 31.84 2.57 32.42
CA CYS A 261 30.89 2.60 33.53
C CYS A 261 30.42 4.03 33.83
N PHE A 262 29.10 4.23 33.78
CA PHE A 262 28.41 5.51 33.96
C PHE A 262 28.91 6.61 32.99
N GLY A 263 29.40 6.22 31.81
CA GLY A 263 29.75 7.13 30.73
C GLY A 263 28.53 7.81 30.11
N SER A 264 28.77 8.88 29.36
CA SER A 264 27.71 9.72 28.78
C SER A 264 27.52 9.51 27.28
N ILE A 265 28.28 8.61 26.65
CA ILE A 265 28.20 8.38 25.21
C ILE A 265 26.97 7.52 24.94
N MET A 266 26.09 8.05 24.10
CA MET A 266 24.84 7.41 23.72
C MET A 266 24.95 6.89 22.28
N LEU A 267 24.13 5.87 21.98
CA LEU A 267 23.84 5.52 20.61
C LEU A 267 23.11 6.69 19.94
N ASP A 268 23.46 6.98 18.69
CA ASP A 268 22.68 7.86 17.84
C ASP A 268 21.41 7.15 17.34
N ALA A 269 20.58 7.85 16.57
CA ALA A 269 19.34 7.29 16.03
C ALA A 269 19.58 6.10 15.08
N CYS A 270 20.82 5.91 14.60
CA CYS A 270 21.22 4.80 13.76
C CYS A 270 21.76 3.59 14.54
N GLY A 271 21.79 3.68 15.88
CA GLY A 271 22.40 2.65 16.72
C GLY A 271 23.92 2.68 16.69
N VAL A 272 24.53 3.79 16.29
CA VAL A 272 25.99 3.99 16.29
C VAL A 272 26.40 4.76 17.54
N CYS A 273 27.30 4.19 18.33
CA CYS A 273 27.80 4.85 19.54
C CYS A 273 28.55 6.14 19.21
N GLY A 274 28.07 7.29 19.70
CA GLY A 274 28.64 8.61 19.39
C GLY A 274 28.48 9.05 17.93
N GLY A 275 27.56 8.45 17.19
CA GLY A 275 27.27 8.83 15.80
C GLY A 275 26.56 10.18 15.65
N ASP A 276 26.54 10.70 14.42
CA ASP A 276 25.94 11.99 14.07
C ASP A 276 24.61 11.87 13.31
N ASN A 277 24.00 10.68 13.34
CA ASN A 277 22.77 10.30 12.64
C ASN A 277 22.87 10.16 11.12
N SER A 278 24.04 10.34 10.50
CA SER A 278 24.15 10.34 9.02
C SER A 278 24.06 8.96 8.38
N SER A 279 24.45 7.89 9.10
CA SER A 279 24.55 6.54 8.52
C SER A 279 23.21 5.89 8.17
N CYS A 280 22.10 6.39 8.74
CA CYS A 280 20.75 5.89 8.50
C CYS A 280 19.82 7.00 7.98
N SER A 281 20.35 8.12 7.51
CA SER A 281 19.54 9.21 6.95
C SER A 281 18.86 8.80 5.65
N ASP A 282 17.60 9.22 5.52
CA ASP A 282 16.88 9.21 4.26
C ASP A 282 17.43 10.26 3.27
N CYS A 283 16.86 10.34 2.07
CA CYS A 283 17.36 11.28 1.06
C CYS A 283 17.14 12.76 1.42
N MET A 284 16.32 13.07 2.44
CA MET A 284 16.13 14.42 2.99
C MET A 284 17.07 14.70 4.18
N GLY A 285 17.89 13.72 4.59
CA GLY A 285 18.82 13.83 5.70
C GLY A 285 18.24 13.39 7.05
N ASN A 286 17.02 12.84 7.09
CA ASN A 286 16.39 12.42 8.34
C ASN A 286 16.80 10.98 8.70
N PRO A 287 17.50 10.74 9.82
CA PRO A 287 17.79 9.38 10.30
C PRO A 287 16.52 8.54 10.45
N ASN A 288 16.55 7.34 9.86
CA ASN A 288 15.42 6.39 9.76
C ASN A 288 14.17 6.99 9.10
N GLY A 289 14.31 8.07 8.32
CA GLY A 289 13.22 8.65 7.57
C GLY A 289 12.78 7.75 6.41
N SER A 290 11.57 8.00 5.91
CA SER A 290 10.94 7.21 4.85
C SER A 290 11.03 7.87 3.47
N ALA A 291 11.71 9.01 3.34
CA ALA A 291 11.83 9.70 2.05
C ALA A 291 12.74 8.89 1.12
N LEU A 292 12.27 8.66 -0.10
CA LEU A 292 13.02 7.90 -1.09
C LEU A 292 13.36 8.81 -2.26
N LEU A 293 14.58 8.66 -2.75
CA LEU A 293 15.02 9.33 -3.97
C LEU A 293 14.45 8.54 -5.14
N ASP A 294 13.56 9.15 -5.90
CA ASP A 294 13.02 8.57 -7.13
C ASP A 294 14.09 8.51 -8.24
N ASN A 295 13.79 7.80 -9.32
CA ASN A 295 14.73 7.64 -10.43
C ASN A 295 14.88 8.90 -11.31
N CYS A 296 14.15 9.96 -11.00
CA CYS A 296 14.28 11.29 -11.59
C CYS A 296 15.04 12.27 -10.69
N GLY A 297 15.48 11.83 -9.50
CA GLY A 297 16.26 12.61 -8.56
C GLY A 297 15.43 13.50 -7.64
N ILE A 298 14.12 13.28 -7.54
CA ILE A 298 13.24 13.93 -6.58
C ILE A 298 13.20 13.07 -5.32
N CYS A 299 13.45 13.70 -4.19
CA CYS A 299 13.42 13.05 -2.90
C CYS A 299 12.14 13.49 -2.17
N ASP A 300 11.17 12.58 -2.05
CA ASP A 300 9.94 12.82 -1.29
C ASP A 300 9.31 11.50 -0.80
N PHE A 301 8.03 11.56 -0.41
CA PHE A 301 7.26 10.44 0.15
C PHE A 301 6.10 10.01 -0.77
N ASP A 302 5.90 10.70 -1.89
CA ASP A 302 4.73 10.56 -2.75
C ASP A 302 5.02 9.65 -3.95
N ILE A 303 4.88 8.36 -3.71
CA ILE A 303 4.99 7.30 -4.72
C ILE A 303 4.06 7.53 -5.94
N SER A 304 3.05 8.41 -5.83
CA SER A 304 2.16 8.73 -6.96
C SER A 304 2.75 9.74 -7.93
N ASN A 305 3.76 10.52 -7.52
CA ASN A 305 4.46 11.47 -8.36
C ASN A 305 5.76 10.90 -8.94
N ASP A 306 6.20 9.74 -8.43
CA ASP A 306 7.36 9.00 -8.93
C ASP A 306 7.28 8.89 -10.45
N CYS A 307 8.33 9.40 -11.10
CA CYS A 307 8.37 9.30 -12.54
C CYS A 307 8.41 7.82 -12.97
N VAL A 308 7.75 7.52 -14.09
CA VAL A 308 7.79 6.18 -14.69
C VAL A 308 8.75 6.17 -15.86
N GLN A 309 9.30 5.00 -16.16
CA GLN A 309 10.03 4.83 -17.41
C GLN A 309 9.07 4.92 -18.59
N ASP A 310 9.47 5.67 -19.60
CA ASP A 310 8.88 5.59 -20.91
C ASP A 310 9.28 4.26 -21.60
N CYS A 311 8.73 3.97 -22.79
CA CYS A 311 9.02 2.70 -23.46
C CYS A 311 10.49 2.53 -23.89
N ASN A 312 11.29 3.62 -23.88
CA ASN A 312 12.71 3.63 -24.20
C ASN A 312 13.59 3.42 -22.97
N GLY A 313 12.98 3.28 -21.79
CA GLY A 313 13.66 3.12 -20.51
C GLY A 313 14.13 4.44 -19.89
N ASP A 314 13.70 5.58 -20.44
CA ASP A 314 13.99 6.89 -19.87
C ASP A 314 12.98 7.20 -18.75
N TRP A 315 13.46 7.33 -17.52
CA TRP A 315 12.66 7.79 -16.38
C TRP A 315 12.16 9.23 -16.64
N GLY A 316 10.84 9.44 -16.59
CA GLY A 316 10.20 10.71 -16.93
C GLY A 316 10.23 11.06 -18.43
N GLY A 317 10.48 10.08 -19.30
CA GLY A 317 10.55 10.28 -20.75
C GLY A 317 9.18 10.39 -21.46
N ASN A 318 9.22 10.72 -22.75
CA ASN A 318 8.03 10.97 -23.59
C ASN A 318 7.83 9.91 -24.69
N ALA A 319 8.62 8.82 -24.71
CA ALA A 319 8.47 7.77 -25.70
C ALA A 319 7.23 6.90 -25.41
N PHE A 320 6.50 6.51 -26.45
CA PHE A 320 5.28 5.70 -26.32
C PHE A 320 5.23 4.59 -27.38
N LEU A 321 4.46 3.53 -27.11
CA LEU A 321 4.26 2.44 -28.06
C LEU A 321 3.30 2.86 -29.17
N ASN A 322 3.69 2.68 -30.43
CA ASN A 322 2.80 2.88 -31.57
C ASN A 322 1.84 1.68 -31.78
N GLU A 323 1.09 1.69 -32.89
CA GLU A 323 0.10 0.66 -33.20
C GLU A 323 0.71 -0.75 -33.33
N CYS A 324 1.96 -0.85 -33.79
CA CYS A 324 2.73 -2.08 -33.95
C CYS A 324 3.54 -2.49 -32.71
N SER A 325 3.29 -1.84 -31.57
CA SER A 325 4.00 -2.06 -30.31
C SER A 325 5.51 -1.77 -30.40
N VAL A 326 5.91 -0.85 -31.28
CA VAL A 326 7.27 -0.30 -31.33
C VAL A 326 7.35 0.98 -30.51
N CYS A 327 8.41 1.14 -29.72
CA CYS A 327 8.64 2.36 -28.97
C CYS A 327 9.07 3.50 -29.89
N VAL A 328 8.27 4.58 -29.98
CA VAL A 328 8.52 5.73 -30.84
C VAL A 328 8.41 7.05 -30.07
N GLY A 329 8.92 8.13 -30.64
CA GLY A 329 8.94 9.44 -29.97
C GLY A 329 10.00 9.55 -28.86
N GLY A 330 9.97 10.61 -28.07
CA GLY A 330 10.98 10.86 -27.04
C GLY A 330 12.40 10.86 -27.61
N LYS A 331 13.30 10.06 -27.02
CA LYS A 331 14.71 9.90 -27.44
C LYS A 331 14.96 8.72 -28.40
N THR A 332 13.93 8.00 -28.84
CA THR A 332 14.06 6.79 -29.68
C THR A 332 14.61 7.04 -31.08
N SER A 333 14.44 8.27 -31.60
CA SER A 333 14.74 8.63 -33.01
C SER A 333 13.98 7.81 -34.06
N PHE A 334 13.02 6.97 -33.68
CA PHE A 334 12.20 6.19 -34.59
C PHE A 334 11.00 7.01 -35.12
N PRO A 335 10.65 6.88 -36.42
CA PRO A 335 9.44 7.50 -36.96
C PRO A 335 8.18 6.81 -36.41
N LEU A 336 7.05 7.53 -36.39
CA LEU A 336 5.79 7.03 -35.81
C LEU A 336 5.28 5.73 -36.45
N ASN A 337 5.59 5.50 -37.73
CA ASN A 337 5.20 4.32 -38.50
C ASN A 337 6.21 3.16 -38.43
N GLN A 338 7.20 3.21 -37.53
CA GLN A 338 8.16 2.13 -37.36
C GLN A 338 7.45 0.80 -37.06
N GLY A 339 7.81 -0.25 -37.81
CA GLY A 339 7.17 -1.57 -37.70
C GLY A 339 5.96 -1.79 -38.60
N LEU A 340 5.47 -0.77 -39.32
CA LEU A 340 4.50 -0.96 -40.41
C LEU A 340 5.22 -1.31 -41.72
N ASP A 341 4.68 -2.27 -42.45
CA ASP A 341 5.04 -2.53 -43.84
C ASP A 341 4.35 -1.51 -44.78
N CYS A 342 4.64 -1.57 -46.09
CA CYS A 342 4.06 -0.61 -47.03
C CYS A 342 2.56 -0.80 -47.31
N ASN A 343 1.95 -1.90 -46.86
CA ASN A 343 0.51 -2.14 -46.89
C ASN A 343 -0.18 -1.71 -45.57
N GLY A 344 0.58 -1.18 -44.62
CA GLY A 344 0.08 -0.80 -43.30
C GLY A 344 -0.13 -2.00 -42.37
N ILE A 345 0.51 -3.13 -42.62
CA ILE A 345 0.47 -4.31 -41.76
C ILE A 345 1.66 -4.26 -40.81
N CYS A 346 1.40 -4.39 -39.51
CA CYS A 346 2.45 -4.45 -38.51
C CYS A 346 3.30 -5.71 -38.67
N TRP A 347 4.62 -5.54 -38.77
CA TRP A 347 5.62 -6.58 -38.97
C TRP A 347 5.49 -7.36 -40.28
N GLY A 348 4.82 -6.76 -41.26
CA GLY A 348 4.67 -7.40 -42.56
C GLY A 348 5.89 -7.34 -43.46
N ASN A 349 5.90 -8.23 -44.43
CA ASN A 349 7.01 -8.39 -45.36
C ASN A 349 6.93 -7.44 -46.56
N ALA A 350 5.84 -6.67 -46.72
CA ALA A 350 5.67 -5.85 -47.90
C ALA A 350 6.63 -4.64 -47.91
N LYS A 351 7.41 -4.50 -48.98
CA LYS A 351 8.39 -3.42 -49.13
C LYS A 351 8.06 -2.53 -50.33
N LEU A 352 8.39 -1.24 -50.21
CA LEU A 352 8.38 -0.35 -51.36
C LEU A 352 9.47 -0.80 -52.33
N ASP A 353 9.09 -0.89 -53.60
CA ASP A 353 10.02 -1.01 -54.71
C ASP A 353 10.70 0.35 -54.98
N ASP A 354 11.71 0.39 -55.85
CA ASP A 354 12.47 1.60 -56.19
C ASP A 354 11.59 2.68 -56.86
N CYS A 355 10.37 2.33 -57.27
CA CYS A 355 9.37 3.20 -57.87
C CYS A 355 8.35 3.74 -56.84
N GLY A 356 8.44 3.31 -55.58
CA GLY A 356 7.52 3.67 -54.50
C GLY A 356 6.20 2.89 -54.50
N ILE A 357 6.15 1.71 -55.15
CA ILE A 357 5.01 0.81 -55.17
C ILE A 357 5.25 -0.35 -54.19
N CYS A 358 4.25 -0.64 -53.35
CA CYS A 358 4.33 -1.74 -52.40
C CYS A 358 4.31 -3.10 -53.12
N ASN A 359 5.34 -3.94 -52.90
CA ASN A 359 5.57 -5.22 -53.59
C ASN A 359 5.54 -5.13 -55.13
N GLY A 360 6.01 -4.02 -55.69
CA GLY A 360 6.15 -3.88 -57.15
C GLY A 360 7.29 -4.72 -57.71
N LEU A 361 7.24 -5.00 -59.02
CA LEU A 361 8.23 -5.83 -59.72
C LEU A 361 9.51 -5.04 -60.07
N ASN A 362 9.73 -3.86 -59.46
CA ASN A 362 10.83 -2.95 -59.77
C ASN A 362 10.89 -2.57 -61.27
N ASN A 363 9.74 -2.50 -61.91
CA ASN A 363 9.61 -2.09 -63.29
C ASN A 363 8.88 -0.75 -63.35
N CYS A 364 9.64 0.35 -63.19
CA CYS A 364 9.12 1.72 -63.14
C CYS A 364 8.53 2.24 -64.47
N ASP A 365 8.12 1.33 -65.36
CA ASP A 365 7.47 1.61 -66.62
C ASP A 365 5.96 1.28 -66.57
N TYR A 366 5.19 1.78 -67.54
CA TYR A 366 3.72 1.81 -67.55
C TYR A 366 2.95 0.48 -67.32
N SER A 367 3.62 -0.67 -67.21
CA SER A 367 3.04 -2.00 -66.97
C SER A 367 2.47 -2.21 -65.56
N ASP A 368 2.96 -1.51 -64.53
CA ASP A 368 2.40 -1.68 -63.17
C ASP A 368 1.02 -1.04 -63.01
N LYS A 369 0.67 -0.05 -63.84
CA LYS A 369 -0.72 0.48 -63.92
C LYS A 369 -1.70 -0.51 -64.54
N ILE A 370 -1.24 -1.46 -65.35
CA ILE A 370 -2.08 -2.50 -65.96
C ILE A 370 -2.34 -3.62 -64.94
N ASN A 371 -1.33 -4.02 -64.16
CA ASN A 371 -1.53 -4.93 -63.04
C ASN A 371 -2.42 -4.34 -61.95
N ILE A 372 -2.44 -3.02 -61.71
CA ILE A 372 -3.40 -2.41 -60.77
C ILE A 372 -4.86 -2.51 -61.27
N LYS A 373 -5.12 -2.50 -62.58
CA LYS A 373 -6.48 -2.67 -63.12
C LYS A 373 -6.94 -4.13 -63.18
N ASN A 374 -6.03 -5.06 -63.44
CA ASN A 374 -6.33 -6.49 -63.42
C ASN A 374 -6.36 -7.04 -61.98
N ASN A 375 -5.44 -6.63 -61.09
CA ASN A 375 -5.49 -6.96 -59.67
C ASN A 375 -6.67 -6.27 -58.95
N LYS A 376 -7.14 -5.08 -59.34
CA LYS A 376 -8.41 -4.54 -58.80
C LYS A 376 -9.64 -5.33 -59.25
N ARG A 377 -9.60 -6.04 -60.39
CA ARG A 377 -10.68 -6.94 -60.83
C ARG A 377 -10.55 -8.35 -60.26
N GLU A 378 -9.33 -8.83 -60.00
CA GLU A 378 -9.09 -10.13 -59.38
C GLU A 378 -9.20 -10.10 -57.84
N LYS A 379 -8.84 -8.99 -57.15
CA LYS A 379 -9.18 -8.78 -55.73
C LYS A 379 -10.68 -8.63 -55.49
N LEU A 380 -11.47 -8.29 -56.52
CA LEU A 380 -12.93 -8.18 -56.43
C LEU A 380 -13.64 -9.56 -56.56
N PHE A 381 -12.94 -10.61 -56.99
CA PHE A 381 -13.54 -11.93 -57.25
C PHE A 381 -12.89 -13.10 -56.49
N SER A 382 -12.04 -12.84 -55.50
CA SER A 382 -11.50 -13.87 -54.60
C SER A 382 -12.10 -13.82 -53.18
N GLN A 383 -13.32 -13.31 -53.02
CA GLN A 383 -14.04 -13.40 -51.75
C GLN A 383 -14.45 -14.86 -51.51
N LYS A 384 -13.66 -15.58 -50.71
CA LYS A 384 -14.10 -16.84 -50.11
C LYS A 384 -15.07 -16.50 -48.97
N ASN A 385 -16.08 -17.34 -48.74
CA ASN A 385 -17.10 -17.26 -47.66
C ASN A 385 -18.38 -16.43 -47.96
N ILE A 386 -18.97 -16.55 -49.15
CA ILE A 386 -20.25 -15.92 -49.51
C ILE A 386 -21.40 -16.95 -49.44
N LYS A 387 -22.55 -16.55 -48.86
CA LYS A 387 -23.80 -17.31 -48.89
C LYS A 387 -24.95 -16.42 -49.36
N PHE A 388 -25.56 -16.80 -50.48
CA PHE A 388 -26.73 -16.10 -51.04
C PHE A 388 -28.01 -16.50 -50.30
N PHE A 389 -28.87 -15.53 -50.01
CA PHE A 389 -30.23 -15.77 -49.47
C PHE A 389 -31.10 -16.53 -50.48
N HIS A 390 -30.76 -16.44 -51.78
CA HIS A 390 -31.40 -17.14 -52.88
C HIS A 390 -30.33 -17.76 -53.81
N SER A 391 -30.34 -19.08 -54.00
CA SER A 391 -29.17 -19.86 -54.45
C SER A 391 -28.76 -19.71 -55.92
N ASN A 392 -27.44 -19.62 -56.20
CA ASN A 392 -26.67 -20.65 -56.96
C ASN A 392 -25.17 -20.30 -57.21
N LEU A 393 -24.34 -21.37 -57.09
CA LEU A 393 -23.09 -21.72 -57.80
C LEU A 393 -21.67 -21.29 -57.34
N ASN A 394 -20.86 -22.36 -57.15
CA ASN A 394 -19.42 -22.58 -56.96
C ASN A 394 -18.42 -21.82 -57.84
N SER A 395 -17.17 -21.64 -57.35
CA SER A 395 -15.94 -21.88 -58.15
C SER A 395 -14.65 -22.06 -57.32
N GLN A 396 -13.66 -22.76 -57.91
CA GLN A 396 -12.42 -23.33 -57.35
C GLN A 396 -11.12 -22.58 -57.79
N ASN A 397 -9.97 -22.99 -57.21
CA ASN A 397 -8.57 -23.02 -57.76
C ASN A 397 -7.70 -21.74 -57.58
N LYS A 398 -6.35 -21.71 -57.52
CA LYS A 398 -5.20 -22.68 -57.48
C LYS A 398 -3.87 -21.88 -57.27
N LEU A 399 -2.84 -22.57 -56.75
CA LEU A 399 -1.42 -22.19 -56.43
C LEU A 399 -0.60 -21.38 -57.48
N LEU A 400 0.47 -20.66 -57.05
CA LEU A 400 1.90 -21.06 -57.20
C LEU A 400 2.95 -20.10 -56.56
N ASN A 401 4.10 -20.69 -56.19
CA ASN A 401 5.30 -20.18 -55.48
C ASN A 401 6.34 -19.47 -56.38
N ASP A 402 7.30 -18.76 -55.77
CA ASP A 402 8.73 -18.77 -56.15
C ASP A 402 9.65 -18.46 -54.94
N ILE A 403 10.81 -19.14 -54.87
CA ILE A 403 11.78 -19.15 -53.74
C ILE A 403 13.15 -18.64 -54.22
N GLU A 404 13.78 -17.73 -53.48
CA GLU A 404 15.23 -17.50 -53.52
C GLU A 404 15.89 -17.76 -52.14
N ASN A 405 17.09 -18.33 -52.16
CA ASN A 405 17.81 -18.86 -51.00
C ASN A 405 18.54 -17.76 -50.20
N TYR A 406 18.03 -17.47 -48.99
CA TYR A 406 18.71 -16.72 -47.93
C TYR A 406 19.19 -17.65 -46.80
N ASN A 407 20.11 -17.14 -45.97
CA ASN A 407 20.66 -17.80 -44.78
C ASN A 407 19.53 -18.42 -43.93
N SER A 408 19.71 -19.64 -43.39
CA SER A 408 18.59 -20.43 -42.83
C SER A 408 17.77 -19.68 -41.78
N ILE A 409 18.41 -18.90 -40.90
CA ILE A 409 17.74 -18.12 -39.85
C ILE A 409 16.95 -16.93 -40.42
N GLU A 410 17.52 -16.21 -41.40
CA GLU A 410 16.83 -15.08 -42.05
C GLU A 410 15.62 -15.57 -42.85
N LYS A 411 15.76 -16.68 -43.57
CA LYS A 411 14.66 -17.33 -44.29
C LYS A 411 13.55 -17.79 -43.34
N ASN A 412 13.90 -18.43 -42.23
CA ASN A 412 12.94 -18.82 -41.20
C ASN A 412 12.19 -17.60 -40.66
N THR A 413 12.88 -16.48 -40.47
CA THR A 413 12.30 -15.22 -39.98
C THR A 413 11.33 -14.62 -40.98
N VAL A 414 11.70 -14.54 -42.26
CA VAL A 414 10.82 -14.06 -43.34
C VAL A 414 9.56 -14.91 -43.46
N ASN A 415 9.70 -16.24 -43.48
CA ASN A 415 8.56 -17.17 -43.54
C ASN A 415 7.65 -17.05 -42.30
N LEU A 416 8.22 -16.82 -41.11
CA LEU A 416 7.43 -16.57 -39.91
C LEU A 416 6.64 -15.26 -40.00
N LEU A 417 7.24 -14.18 -40.51
CA LEU A 417 6.54 -12.92 -40.74
C LEU A 417 5.42 -13.09 -41.78
N GLU A 418 5.64 -13.90 -42.81
CA GLU A 418 4.61 -14.24 -43.81
C GLU A 418 3.41 -14.99 -43.17
N ILE A 419 3.66 -15.90 -42.23
CA ILE A 419 2.60 -16.55 -41.45
C ILE A 419 1.81 -15.50 -40.66
N LEU A 420 2.49 -14.54 -40.02
CA LEU A 420 1.83 -13.47 -39.26
C LEU A 420 0.99 -12.54 -40.16
N ASP A 421 1.48 -12.21 -41.34
CA ASP A 421 0.76 -11.42 -42.35
C ASP A 421 -0.53 -12.10 -42.81
N ASN A 422 -0.47 -13.43 -42.95
CA ASN A 422 -1.58 -14.22 -43.43
C ASN A 422 -2.61 -14.59 -42.34
N ILE A 423 -2.42 -14.16 -41.09
CA ILE A 423 -3.39 -14.36 -40.00
C ILE A 423 -4.74 -13.78 -40.38
N LYS A 424 -4.80 -12.53 -40.85
CA LYS A 424 -6.08 -11.88 -41.18
C LYS A 424 -6.79 -12.56 -42.35
N GLY A 425 -6.05 -12.93 -43.39
CA GLY A 425 -6.64 -13.39 -44.66
C GLY A 425 -6.89 -14.89 -44.76
N SER A 426 -6.21 -15.73 -43.97
CA SER A 426 -6.22 -17.18 -44.21
C SER A 426 -6.30 -18.06 -42.96
N LEU A 427 -6.30 -17.49 -41.75
CA LEU A 427 -6.34 -18.25 -40.51
C LEU A 427 -7.57 -19.16 -40.39
N TYR A 428 -8.74 -18.66 -40.79
CA TYR A 428 -10.00 -19.37 -40.63
C TYR A 428 -10.60 -19.81 -41.96
N THR A 429 -11.08 -21.06 -41.98
CA THR A 429 -12.07 -21.52 -42.95
C THR A 429 -13.47 -21.27 -42.36
N VAL A 430 -14.31 -20.54 -43.09
CA VAL A 430 -15.66 -20.18 -42.65
C VAL A 430 -16.68 -20.92 -43.51
N ASN A 431 -17.59 -21.63 -42.87
CA ASN A 431 -18.72 -22.30 -43.53
C ASN A 431 -20.04 -21.73 -43.03
N ILE A 432 -20.76 -21.04 -43.92
CA ILE A 432 -22.08 -20.48 -43.62
C ILE A 432 -23.13 -21.52 -44.04
N SER A 433 -23.88 -22.03 -43.06
CA SER A 433 -24.97 -22.99 -43.30
C SER A 433 -26.17 -22.29 -43.93
N ASP A 434 -27.25 -23.04 -44.16
CA ASP A 434 -28.47 -22.43 -44.71
C ASP A 434 -29.10 -21.46 -43.71
N ILE A 435 -29.41 -20.24 -44.19
CA ILE A 435 -29.98 -19.17 -43.39
C ILE A 435 -31.41 -19.55 -42.99
N LEU A 436 -31.70 -19.52 -41.70
CA LEU A 436 -33.00 -19.86 -41.14
C LEU A 436 -33.83 -18.58 -40.95
N SER A 437 -35.11 -18.63 -41.28
CA SER A 437 -36.02 -17.49 -41.11
C SER A 437 -37.35 -17.90 -40.48
N GLU A 438 -37.77 -17.22 -39.42
CA GLU A 438 -39.06 -17.41 -38.76
C GLU A 438 -39.90 -16.14 -38.86
N ASN A 439 -41.16 -16.26 -39.30
CA ASN A 439 -42.06 -15.11 -39.46
C ASN A 439 -42.65 -14.66 -38.12
N LEU A 440 -42.50 -13.36 -37.80
CA LEU A 440 -43.02 -12.70 -36.61
C LEU A 440 -43.92 -11.52 -37.01
N ASN A 441 -45.20 -11.76 -37.32
CA ASN A 441 -46.16 -10.73 -37.73
C ASN A 441 -45.66 -9.82 -38.89
N GLU A 442 -45.22 -8.58 -38.61
CA GLU A 442 -44.65 -7.62 -39.59
C GLU A 442 -43.13 -7.79 -39.80
N ASN A 443 -42.47 -8.59 -38.95
CA ASN A 443 -41.03 -8.81 -38.94
C ASN A 443 -40.66 -10.28 -39.26
N VAL A 444 -39.38 -10.51 -39.52
CA VAL A 444 -38.75 -11.82 -39.75
C VAL A 444 -37.57 -11.94 -38.79
N ASN A 445 -37.51 -13.03 -38.04
CA ASN A 445 -36.32 -13.41 -37.27
C ASN A 445 -35.40 -14.23 -38.18
N VAL A 446 -34.22 -13.69 -38.49
CA VAL A 446 -33.22 -14.31 -39.36
C VAL A 446 -32.13 -14.86 -38.48
N THR A 447 -31.74 -16.13 -38.68
CA THR A 447 -30.62 -16.77 -38.00
C THR A 447 -29.61 -17.25 -39.04
N ILE A 448 -28.37 -16.79 -38.92
CA ILE A 448 -27.24 -17.18 -39.77
C ILE A 448 -26.34 -18.12 -38.97
N PRO A 449 -26.36 -19.45 -39.23
CA PRO A 449 -25.45 -20.39 -38.58
C PRO A 449 -24.10 -20.40 -39.30
N VAL A 450 -23.02 -20.15 -38.56
CA VAL A 450 -21.65 -20.06 -39.08
C VAL A 450 -20.75 -21.02 -38.31
N GLU A 451 -19.96 -21.81 -39.03
CA GLU A 451 -18.93 -22.67 -38.48
C GLU A 451 -17.53 -22.13 -38.83
N PHE A 452 -16.74 -21.83 -37.82
CA PHE A 452 -15.35 -21.38 -37.93
C PHE A 452 -14.41 -22.54 -37.60
N SER A 453 -13.42 -22.78 -38.45
CA SER A 453 -12.37 -23.78 -38.22
C SER A 453 -11.02 -23.23 -38.66
N ILE A 454 -9.92 -23.74 -38.10
CA ILE A 454 -8.58 -23.34 -38.53
C ILE A 454 -8.34 -23.86 -39.95
N SER A 455 -7.81 -23.03 -40.83
CA SER A 455 -7.51 -23.44 -42.21
C SER A 455 -6.31 -24.38 -42.28
N ASP A 456 -6.48 -25.52 -42.95
CA ASP A 456 -5.37 -26.42 -43.27
C ASP A 456 -4.30 -25.70 -44.10
N THR A 457 -4.69 -24.78 -44.99
CA THR A 457 -3.73 -24.01 -45.80
C THR A 457 -2.86 -23.08 -44.96
N PHE A 458 -3.39 -22.59 -43.83
CA PHE A 458 -2.62 -21.74 -42.90
C PHE A 458 -1.66 -22.60 -42.07
N LEU A 459 -2.09 -23.79 -41.66
CA LEU A 459 -1.22 -24.75 -40.96
C LEU A 459 -0.08 -25.24 -41.87
N ASP A 460 -0.34 -25.42 -43.16
CA ASP A 460 0.68 -25.84 -44.12
C ASP A 460 1.84 -24.85 -44.25
N MET A 461 1.62 -23.55 -43.98
CA MET A 461 2.68 -22.55 -44.00
C MET A 461 3.76 -22.81 -42.94
N PHE A 462 3.41 -23.47 -41.83
CA PHE A 462 4.40 -23.83 -40.81
C PHE A 462 5.40 -24.88 -41.29
N ASN A 463 5.08 -25.67 -42.33
CA ASN A 463 5.98 -26.68 -42.90
C ASN A 463 7.27 -26.06 -43.49
N GLU A 464 7.25 -24.76 -43.79
CA GLU A 464 8.39 -24.00 -44.34
C GLU A 464 9.32 -23.42 -43.26
N ILE A 465 9.06 -23.71 -41.97
CA ILE A 465 9.87 -23.23 -40.83
C ILE A 465 10.14 -24.34 -39.80
N PRO A 466 11.18 -24.24 -38.94
CA PRO A 466 11.44 -25.23 -37.90
C PRO A 466 10.52 -25.05 -36.67
N PHE A 467 9.68 -26.04 -36.38
CA PHE A 467 8.82 -26.06 -35.19
C PHE A 467 8.73 -27.45 -34.55
N ASP A 468 8.55 -27.48 -33.23
CA ASP A 468 8.21 -28.69 -32.49
C ASP A 468 6.69 -28.80 -32.35
N VAL A 469 6.14 -30.00 -32.51
CA VAL A 469 4.72 -30.27 -32.27
C VAL A 469 4.52 -30.89 -30.88
N LYS A 470 3.56 -30.37 -30.13
CA LYS A 470 2.99 -31.05 -28.95
C LYS A 470 1.49 -31.21 -29.14
N ASP A 471 1.05 -32.46 -29.22
CA ASP A 471 -0.36 -32.80 -29.28
C ASP A 471 -0.85 -33.14 -27.86
N ASN A 472 -1.90 -32.47 -27.41
CA ASN A 472 -2.52 -32.73 -26.12
C ASN A 472 -3.79 -33.55 -26.35
N SER A 473 -4.03 -34.55 -25.51
CA SER A 473 -5.23 -35.42 -25.53
C SER A 473 -6.57 -34.67 -25.38
N ASN A 474 -6.55 -33.34 -25.19
CA ASN A 474 -7.71 -32.49 -24.94
C ASN A 474 -8.18 -31.70 -26.18
N GLY A 475 -7.71 -32.05 -27.39
CA GLY A 475 -8.16 -31.39 -28.63
C GLY A 475 -7.49 -30.03 -28.91
N THR A 476 -6.31 -29.81 -28.34
CA THR A 476 -5.44 -28.67 -28.65
C THR A 476 -4.10 -29.17 -29.14
N PHE A 477 -3.55 -28.54 -30.17
CA PHE A 477 -2.19 -28.81 -30.62
C PHE A 477 -1.36 -27.53 -30.58
N ILE A 478 -0.08 -27.68 -30.25
CA ILE A 478 0.84 -26.58 -30.00
C ILE A 478 2.01 -26.68 -30.97
N TYR A 479 2.25 -25.64 -31.75
CA TYR A 479 3.47 -25.46 -32.51
C TYR A 479 4.42 -24.56 -31.72
N LYS A 480 5.58 -25.11 -31.38
CA LYS A 480 6.59 -24.43 -30.56
C LYS A 480 7.81 -24.10 -31.42
N LEU A 481 8.03 -22.81 -31.64
CA LEU A 481 9.15 -22.27 -32.40
C LEU A 481 10.26 -21.89 -31.44
N ASN A 482 11.47 -22.41 -31.62
CA ASN A 482 12.61 -22.06 -30.79
C ASN A 482 13.23 -20.73 -31.26
N LYS A 483 13.37 -19.75 -30.35
CA LYS A 483 13.85 -18.41 -30.73
C LYS A 483 15.26 -18.41 -31.34
N ASN A 484 16.08 -19.42 -31.06
CA ASN A 484 17.43 -19.51 -31.62
C ASN A 484 17.44 -19.75 -33.14
N ASP A 485 16.34 -20.23 -33.71
CA ASP A 485 16.21 -20.54 -35.14
C ASP A 485 15.71 -19.35 -35.97
N TYR A 486 15.44 -18.20 -35.32
CA TYR A 486 14.86 -16.98 -35.90
C TYR A 486 15.58 -15.72 -35.38
N ASN A 487 15.56 -14.64 -36.15
CA ASN A 487 16.03 -13.33 -35.71
C ASN A 487 14.82 -12.48 -35.28
N LEU A 488 14.38 -12.66 -34.04
CA LEU A 488 13.17 -12.02 -33.52
C LEU A 488 13.50 -10.74 -32.75
N ASP A 489 13.01 -9.62 -33.26
CA ASP A 489 13.07 -8.35 -32.56
C ASP A 489 12.28 -8.42 -31.23
N LYS A 490 12.77 -7.71 -30.21
CA LYS A 490 12.07 -7.54 -28.92
C LYS A 490 10.70 -6.89 -29.12
N ASP A 491 10.58 -5.97 -30.07
CA ASP A 491 9.31 -5.27 -30.35
C ASP A 491 8.29 -6.20 -31.01
N LEU A 492 8.72 -7.13 -31.89
CA LEU A 492 7.87 -8.18 -32.43
C LEU A 492 7.37 -9.12 -31.32
N ILE A 493 8.24 -9.48 -30.38
CA ILE A 493 7.83 -10.31 -29.22
C ILE A 493 6.81 -9.56 -28.35
N ASN A 494 7.00 -8.25 -28.15
CA ASN A 494 6.03 -7.41 -27.43
C ASN A 494 4.69 -7.33 -28.16
N TYR A 495 4.69 -7.17 -29.49
CA TYR A 495 3.49 -7.20 -30.33
C TYR A 495 2.71 -8.51 -30.20
N LEU A 496 3.41 -9.65 -30.24
CA LEU A 496 2.80 -10.96 -30.00
C LEU A 496 2.32 -11.11 -28.55
N SER A 497 2.99 -10.52 -27.57
CA SER A 497 2.57 -10.54 -26.16
C SER A 497 1.32 -9.69 -25.91
N SER A 498 1.16 -8.60 -26.65
CA SER A 498 0.04 -7.67 -26.47
C SER A 498 -1.27 -8.15 -27.14
N MET A 499 -1.26 -9.31 -27.81
CA MET A 499 -2.41 -9.86 -28.54
C MET A 499 -3.00 -8.92 -29.61
N ASN A 500 -2.22 -7.96 -30.13
CA ASN A 500 -2.70 -6.99 -31.12
C ASN A 500 -3.03 -7.64 -32.49
N TYR A 501 -2.57 -8.87 -32.72
CA TYR A 501 -2.88 -9.68 -33.90
C TYR A 501 -4.30 -10.29 -33.87
N GLN A 502 -5.07 -10.10 -32.78
CA GLN A 502 -6.42 -10.64 -32.68
C GLN A 502 -7.34 -10.09 -33.76
N ILE A 503 -7.98 -11.01 -34.47
CA ILE A 503 -8.96 -10.71 -35.50
C ILE A 503 -10.35 -11.10 -35.05
N ILE A 504 -11.35 -10.35 -35.51
CA ILE A 504 -12.76 -10.59 -35.23
C ILE A 504 -13.56 -10.65 -36.53
N PRO A 505 -14.57 -11.53 -36.63
CA PRO A 505 -15.40 -11.64 -37.82
C PRO A 505 -16.44 -10.53 -37.85
N VAL A 506 -16.66 -9.99 -39.04
CA VAL A 506 -17.73 -9.05 -39.35
C VAL A 506 -18.54 -9.63 -40.51
N ILE A 507 -19.85 -9.74 -40.29
CA ILE A 507 -20.80 -10.26 -41.28
C ILE A 507 -21.40 -9.06 -42.01
N PHE A 508 -21.29 -9.06 -43.33
CA PHE A 508 -21.86 -8.04 -44.21
C PHE A 508 -23.11 -8.60 -44.85
N LEU A 509 -24.22 -7.88 -44.70
CA LEU A 509 -25.47 -8.13 -45.41
C LEU A 509 -25.55 -7.16 -46.57
N VAL A 510 -25.57 -7.70 -47.78
CA VAL A 510 -25.53 -6.93 -49.03
C VAL A 510 -26.90 -6.99 -49.68
N SER A 511 -27.39 -5.83 -50.13
CA SER A 511 -28.65 -5.74 -50.87
C SER A 511 -28.49 -6.09 -52.34
N SER A 512 -29.61 -6.34 -53.01
CA SER A 512 -29.66 -6.58 -54.47
C SER A 512 -29.06 -5.46 -55.35
N ASP A 513 -28.90 -4.25 -54.80
CA ASP A 513 -28.23 -3.11 -55.46
C ASP A 513 -26.71 -3.06 -55.18
N ASN A 514 -26.12 -4.12 -54.63
CA ASN A 514 -24.72 -4.23 -54.19
C ASN A 514 -24.30 -3.24 -53.09
N ASN A 515 -25.24 -2.71 -52.31
CA ASN A 515 -24.93 -1.85 -51.17
C ASN A 515 -24.90 -2.67 -49.86
N VAL A 516 -23.92 -2.41 -49.00
CA VAL A 516 -23.91 -2.95 -47.63
C VAL A 516 -25.02 -2.26 -46.84
N SER A 517 -26.05 -3.01 -46.47
CA SER A 517 -27.22 -2.47 -45.76
C SER A 517 -27.15 -2.71 -44.26
N LYS A 518 -26.52 -3.81 -43.82
CA LYS A 518 -26.37 -4.14 -42.40
C LYS A 518 -25.04 -4.85 -42.11
N LEU A 519 -24.48 -4.56 -40.94
CA LEU A 519 -23.25 -5.14 -40.42
C LEU A 519 -23.53 -5.86 -39.11
N ILE A 520 -22.92 -7.03 -38.93
CA ILE A 520 -22.93 -7.74 -37.67
C ILE A 520 -21.48 -7.87 -37.21
N VAL A 521 -21.14 -7.19 -36.13
CA VAL A 521 -19.80 -7.21 -35.53
C VAL A 521 -19.81 -8.16 -34.34
N ASP A 522 -19.11 -9.29 -34.45
CA ASP A 522 -18.96 -10.22 -33.34
C ASP A 522 -17.68 -9.89 -32.55
N SER A 523 -17.83 -9.11 -31.49
CA SER A 523 -16.74 -8.60 -30.68
C SER A 523 -17.10 -8.58 -29.20
N TRP A 524 -16.13 -8.93 -28.36
CA TRP A 524 -16.24 -8.89 -26.90
C TRP A 524 -16.37 -7.46 -26.31
N SER A 525 -16.26 -6.41 -27.13
CA SER A 525 -16.31 -5.00 -26.70
C SER A 525 -17.52 -4.26 -27.29
N LYS A 526 -18.51 -3.98 -26.43
CA LYS A 526 -19.76 -3.29 -26.80
C LYS A 526 -19.64 -1.76 -26.86
N LYS A 527 -18.53 -1.21 -27.37
CA LYS A 527 -18.33 0.25 -27.41
C LYS A 527 -18.89 0.87 -28.70
N ASN A 528 -20.05 1.50 -28.57
CA ASN A 528 -20.80 2.18 -29.64
C ASN A 528 -20.13 3.43 -30.24
N ASP A 529 -19.26 4.12 -29.49
CA ASP A 529 -18.83 5.48 -29.88
C ASP A 529 -18.01 5.53 -31.18
N SER A 530 -17.30 4.46 -31.52
CA SER A 530 -16.41 4.38 -32.69
C SER A 530 -17.13 4.09 -34.01
N PHE A 531 -18.42 3.74 -34.00
CA PHE A 531 -19.18 3.32 -35.19
C PHE A 531 -20.21 4.37 -35.65
N ASN A 532 -20.28 5.52 -34.98
CA ASN A 532 -21.20 6.61 -35.32
C ASN A 532 -21.00 7.13 -36.77
N SER A 533 -19.77 7.10 -37.28
CA SER A 533 -19.45 7.46 -38.67
C SER A 533 -20.11 6.51 -39.68
N ILE A 534 -20.14 5.21 -39.39
CA ILE A 534 -20.74 4.18 -40.25
C ILE A 534 -22.27 4.23 -40.16
N ALA A 535 -22.82 4.39 -38.95
CA ALA A 535 -24.26 4.56 -38.75
C ALA A 535 -24.81 5.81 -39.47
N SER A 536 -24.00 6.87 -39.58
CA SER A 536 -24.39 8.10 -40.32
C SER A 536 -24.52 7.90 -41.84
N GLN A 537 -23.99 6.80 -42.38
CA GLN A 537 -24.15 6.42 -43.79
C GLN A 537 -25.42 5.60 -44.05
N GLY A 538 -26.26 5.38 -43.02
CA GLY A 538 -27.51 4.61 -43.12
C GLY A 538 -27.33 3.10 -43.02
N ILE A 539 -26.16 2.63 -42.58
CA ILE A 539 -25.84 1.21 -42.38
C ILE A 539 -26.17 0.82 -40.93
N GLU A 540 -27.02 -0.17 -40.74
CA GLU A 540 -27.35 -0.68 -39.40
C GLU A 540 -26.22 -1.59 -38.88
N VAL A 541 -25.84 -1.45 -37.60
CA VAL A 541 -24.74 -2.22 -36.98
C VAL A 541 -25.25 -2.95 -35.74
N ASP A 542 -25.23 -4.29 -35.79
CA ASP A 542 -25.54 -5.16 -34.66
C ASP A 542 -24.26 -5.72 -34.03
N PHE A 543 -24.25 -5.85 -32.70
CA PHE A 543 -23.11 -6.40 -31.96
C PHE A 543 -23.46 -7.74 -31.31
N PHE A 544 -22.60 -8.73 -31.53
CA PHE A 544 -22.66 -10.05 -30.89
C PHE A 544 -21.37 -10.32 -30.11
N ASP A 545 -21.44 -11.28 -29.19
CA ASP A 545 -20.31 -11.74 -28.36
C ASP A 545 -20.36 -13.27 -28.30
N SER A 546 -20.21 -13.90 -29.47
CA SER A 546 -20.29 -15.35 -29.66
C SER A 546 -19.00 -15.92 -30.25
N PHE A 547 -18.16 -15.10 -30.87
CA PHE A 547 -16.90 -15.53 -31.46
C PHE A 547 -15.81 -15.65 -30.41
N SER A 548 -15.16 -16.81 -30.37
CA SER A 548 -13.97 -17.05 -29.55
C SER A 548 -12.79 -17.43 -30.47
N PRO A 549 -11.63 -16.77 -30.35
CA PRO A 549 -10.48 -17.11 -31.18
C PRO A 549 -10.01 -18.55 -30.95
N LEU A 550 -9.81 -19.31 -32.03
CA LEU A 550 -9.26 -20.67 -31.99
C LEU A 550 -7.72 -20.71 -31.97
N ILE A 551 -7.06 -19.56 -31.97
CA ILE A 551 -5.61 -19.44 -31.92
C ILE A 551 -5.19 -18.55 -30.75
N SER A 552 -4.10 -18.91 -30.09
CA SER A 552 -3.36 -18.00 -29.20
C SER A 552 -1.87 -18.13 -29.43
N ILE A 553 -1.16 -17.00 -29.44
CA ILE A 553 0.30 -16.95 -29.57
C ILE A 553 0.85 -16.54 -28.22
N THR A 554 1.69 -17.39 -27.62
CA THR A 554 2.29 -17.18 -26.31
C THR A 554 3.81 -17.11 -26.45
N PRO A 555 4.42 -15.92 -26.40
CA PRO A 555 5.87 -15.80 -26.37
C PRO A 555 6.41 -16.20 -24.98
N GLY A 556 7.23 -17.24 -24.93
CA GLY A 556 7.98 -17.66 -23.75
C GLY A 556 9.41 -17.09 -23.75
N LYS A 557 10.23 -17.46 -22.75
CA LYS A 557 11.63 -17.03 -22.68
C LYS A 557 12.46 -17.54 -23.86
N SER A 558 12.40 -18.84 -24.15
CA SER A 558 13.21 -19.50 -25.19
C SER A 558 12.43 -19.91 -26.46
N SER A 559 11.10 -19.83 -26.45
CA SER A 559 10.28 -20.27 -27.58
C SER A 559 9.00 -19.45 -27.70
N ILE A 560 8.45 -19.35 -28.91
CA ILE A 560 7.10 -18.85 -29.17
C ILE A 560 6.19 -20.05 -29.37
N GLN A 561 5.03 -20.07 -28.72
CA GLN A 561 4.04 -21.15 -28.83
C GLN A 561 2.79 -20.65 -29.56
N PHE A 562 2.40 -21.32 -30.63
CA PHE A 562 1.12 -21.15 -31.29
C PHE A 562 0.22 -22.28 -30.82
N ASN A 563 -0.83 -21.95 -30.06
CA ASN A 563 -1.79 -22.91 -29.54
C ASN A 563 -3.05 -22.86 -30.39
N PHE A 564 -3.47 -24.03 -30.88
CA PHE A 564 -4.58 -24.15 -31.82
C PHE A 564 -5.72 -25.02 -31.28
N GLN A 565 -6.93 -24.51 -31.51
CA GLN A 565 -8.27 -25.07 -31.42
C GLN A 565 -8.59 -26.20 -32.41
N LYS A 566 -8.54 -27.51 -32.09
CA LYS A 566 -8.91 -28.53 -33.09
C LYS A 566 -10.41 -28.54 -33.41
N ASN A 567 -11.26 -28.17 -32.44
CA ASN A 567 -12.70 -28.17 -32.62
C ASN A 567 -13.15 -26.92 -33.39
N SER A 568 -14.10 -27.09 -34.30
CA SER A 568 -14.76 -25.97 -34.96
C SER A 568 -15.70 -25.23 -33.99
N LEU A 569 -15.77 -23.92 -34.11
CA LEU A 569 -16.69 -23.05 -33.38
C LEU A 569 -17.97 -22.86 -34.20
N LYS A 570 -19.13 -23.12 -33.60
CA LYS A 570 -20.44 -22.98 -34.25
C LYS A 570 -21.23 -21.86 -33.59
N ASN A 571 -21.50 -20.80 -34.35
CA ASN A 571 -22.20 -19.61 -33.89
C ASN A 571 -23.50 -19.41 -34.66
N ASN A 572 -24.54 -18.97 -33.97
CA ASN A 572 -25.83 -18.64 -34.58
C ASN A 572 -26.11 -17.15 -34.36
N TYR A 573 -26.08 -16.37 -35.44
CA TYR A 573 -26.36 -14.93 -35.40
C TYR A 573 -27.83 -14.68 -35.70
N SER A 574 -28.62 -14.40 -34.66
CA SER A 574 -30.07 -14.19 -34.76
C SER A 574 -30.44 -12.73 -34.60
N PHE A 575 -31.13 -12.14 -35.58
CA PHE A 575 -31.58 -10.75 -35.57
C PHE A 575 -32.95 -10.58 -36.23
N ILE A 576 -33.65 -9.50 -35.88
CA ILE A 576 -35.02 -9.22 -36.34
C ILE A 576 -34.99 -8.09 -37.36
N VAL A 577 -35.62 -8.29 -38.51
CA VAL A 577 -35.76 -7.30 -39.59
C VAL A 577 -37.20 -7.21 -40.07
N SER A 578 -37.59 -6.11 -40.70
CA SER A 578 -38.91 -6.02 -41.32
C SER A 578 -39.01 -6.96 -42.53
N LYS A 579 -40.23 -7.40 -42.86
CA LYS A 579 -40.46 -8.23 -44.06
C LYS A 579 -40.00 -7.57 -45.37
N LYS A 580 -39.99 -6.24 -45.42
CA LYS A 580 -39.54 -5.48 -46.60
C LYS A 580 -38.02 -5.51 -46.73
N GLU A 581 -37.29 -5.23 -45.65
CA GLU A 581 -35.82 -5.29 -45.62
C GLU A 581 -35.29 -6.70 -45.88
N PHE A 582 -35.97 -7.72 -45.35
CA PHE A 582 -35.57 -9.11 -45.58
C PHE A 582 -35.57 -9.50 -47.07
N LEU A 583 -36.49 -8.94 -47.86
CA LEU A 583 -36.57 -9.20 -49.30
C LEU A 583 -35.53 -8.41 -50.11
N GLU A 584 -34.86 -7.44 -49.51
CA GLU A 584 -33.84 -6.62 -50.16
C GLU A 584 -32.43 -7.24 -50.05
N TYR A 585 -32.19 -8.13 -49.08
CA TYR A 585 -30.91 -8.84 -48.91
C TYR A 585 -30.69 -9.90 -49.99
N ASP A 586 -29.54 -9.85 -50.65
CA ASP A 586 -29.15 -10.81 -51.70
C ASP A 586 -28.19 -11.87 -51.17
N HIS A 587 -27.11 -11.45 -50.48
CA HIS A 587 -26.12 -12.36 -49.90
C HIS A 587 -25.51 -11.83 -48.61
N ALA A 588 -24.98 -12.76 -47.81
CA ALA A 588 -24.15 -12.49 -46.66
C ALA A 588 -22.73 -13.00 -46.90
N TYR A 589 -21.72 -12.24 -46.49
CA TYR A 589 -20.34 -12.70 -46.45
C TYR A 589 -19.68 -12.32 -45.13
N ILE A 590 -18.60 -13.02 -44.80
CA ILE A 590 -17.86 -12.82 -43.55
C ILE A 590 -16.41 -12.50 -43.89
N ASP A 591 -15.93 -11.39 -43.33
CA ASP A 591 -14.53 -10.99 -43.40
C ASP A 591 -13.99 -10.73 -41.99
N PHE A 592 -12.66 -10.77 -41.85
CA PHE A 592 -11.98 -10.60 -40.56
C PHE A 592 -11.23 -9.29 -40.51
N PHE A 593 -11.29 -8.62 -39.36
CA PHE A 593 -10.62 -7.34 -39.12
C PHE A 593 -9.83 -7.38 -37.83
N TYR A 594 -8.73 -6.63 -37.76
CA TYR A 594 -7.98 -6.51 -36.52
C TYR A 594 -8.81 -5.75 -35.48
N TYR A 595 -8.87 -6.29 -34.27
CA TYR A 595 -9.70 -5.73 -33.20
C TYR A 595 -9.32 -4.27 -32.87
N LYS A 596 -8.01 -3.94 -32.90
CA LYS A 596 -7.49 -2.61 -32.52
C LYS A 596 -7.84 -1.50 -33.53
N SER A 597 -7.95 -1.83 -34.82
CA SER A 597 -8.21 -0.92 -35.95
C SER A 597 -9.58 -1.19 -36.61
N LEU A 598 -10.48 -1.86 -35.90
CA LEU A 598 -11.75 -2.37 -36.41
C LEU A 598 -12.59 -1.32 -37.17
N SER A 599 -12.87 -0.18 -36.55
CA SER A 599 -13.75 0.84 -37.15
C SER A 599 -13.13 1.51 -38.39
N SER A 600 -11.83 1.82 -38.36
CA SER A 600 -11.14 2.44 -39.49
C SER A 600 -11.03 1.47 -40.67
N GLU A 601 -10.74 0.19 -40.41
CA GLU A 601 -10.67 -0.81 -41.47
C GLU A 601 -12.03 -1.13 -42.09
N ILE A 602 -13.10 -1.25 -41.29
CA ILE A 602 -14.45 -1.44 -41.81
C ILE A 602 -14.87 -0.25 -42.68
N THR A 603 -14.61 0.98 -42.23
CA THR A 603 -14.93 2.18 -43.01
C THR A 603 -14.21 2.18 -44.35
N ASN A 604 -12.92 1.80 -44.37
CA ASN A 604 -12.16 1.67 -45.61
C ASN A 604 -12.67 0.52 -46.49
N SER A 605 -13.09 -0.59 -45.90
CA SER A 605 -13.64 -1.73 -46.64
C SER A 605 -14.94 -1.34 -47.35
N ILE A 606 -15.85 -0.66 -46.65
CA ILE A 606 -17.12 -0.16 -47.22
C ILE A 606 -16.87 0.87 -48.31
N ALA A 607 -15.89 1.78 -48.13
CA ALA A 607 -15.57 2.77 -49.14
C ALA A 607 -14.94 2.19 -50.41
N ASN A 608 -14.39 0.97 -50.34
CA ASN A 608 -13.74 0.28 -51.46
C ASN A 608 -14.60 -0.83 -52.09
N TYR A 609 -15.72 -1.20 -51.46
CA TYR A 609 -16.74 -2.12 -51.98
C TYR A 609 -17.62 -1.38 -53.00
#